data_AF-A0A928X447-F1
#
_entry.id   AF-A0A928X447-F1
#
_cell.length_a   1.000
_cell.length_b   1.000
_cell.length_c   1.000
_cell.angle_alpha   90.00
_cell.angle_beta   90.00
_cell.angle_gamma   90.00
#
_symmetry.space_group_name_H-M   'P 1'
#
loop_
_entity.id
_entity.type
_entity.pdbx_description
1 polymer ?
#
loop_
_entity_poly.entity_id
_entity_poly.type
_entity_poly.pdbx_seq_one_letter_code
_entity_poly.pdbx_strand_id
1 'polypeptide(L)' 'MACYLFIHGNRHGKWAWAQVVDLLERRGHRAHAIDLPGHGNDTTPRHTAND' A
#
# COMPACT_ATOMS: atom_id res chain seq x y z
N MET A 1 -18.96 -6.93 -4.91
CA MET A 1 -17.53 -7.09 -5.22
C MET A 1 -16.96 -5.73 -5.60
N ALA A 2 -15.88 -5.29 -4.95
CA ALA A 2 -15.18 -4.04 -5.25
C ALA A 2 -13.66 -4.23 -5.12
N CYS A 3 -12.88 -3.36 -5.74
CA CYS A 3 -11.43 -3.37 -5.67
C CYS A 3 -10.94 -2.13 -4.91
N TYR A 4 -10.12 -2.34 -3.88
CA TYR A 4 -9.51 -1.29 -3.08
C TYR A 4 -8.00 -1.27 -3.28
N LEU A 5 -7.44 -0.08 -3.45
CA LEU A 5 -6.00 0.15 -3.47
C LEU A 5 -5.64 1.10 -2.32
N PHE A 6 -4.74 0.66 -1.44
CA PHE A 6 -4.27 1.43 -0.30
C PHE A 6 -2.88 2.02 -0.60
N ILE A 7 -2.80 3.34 -0.49
CA ILE A 7 -1.58 4.12 -0.61
C ILE A 7 -1.27 4.67 0.79
N HIS A 8 -0.07 4.41 1.31
CA HIS A 8 0.31 4.86 2.64
C HIS A 8 0.78 6.33 2.64
N GLY A 9 0.71 6.97 3.81
CA GLY A 9 1.28 8.30 4.04
C GLY A 9 2.78 8.25 4.38
N ASN A 10 3.36 9.41 4.66
CA ASN A 10 4.78 9.52 5.05
C ASN A 10 5.11 8.63 6.27
N ARG A 11 6.30 8.02 6.28
CA ARG A 11 6.81 7.13 7.35
C ARG A 11 5.99 5.87 7.63
N HIS A 12 5.15 5.45 6.69
CA HIS A 12 4.42 4.18 6.74
C HIS A 12 4.82 3.29 5.56
N GLY A 13 4.27 2.08 5.52
CA GLY A 13 4.33 1.17 4.39
C GLY A 13 3.01 0.41 4.25
N LYS A 14 2.94 -0.53 3.32
CA LYS A 14 1.75 -1.37 3.10
C LYS A 14 1.29 -2.12 4.35
N TRP A 15 2.21 -2.41 5.26
CA TRP A 15 1.95 -3.12 6.52
C TRP A 15 0.90 -2.42 7.39
N ALA A 16 0.77 -1.10 7.29
CA ALA A 16 -0.23 -0.32 8.04
C ALA A 16 -1.68 -0.72 7.70
N TRP A 17 -1.90 -1.34 6.54
CA TRP A 17 -3.21 -1.74 6.05
C TRP A 17 -3.48 -3.24 6.14
N ALA A 18 -2.57 -4.05 6.71
CA ALA A 18 -2.67 -5.52 6.70
C ALA A 18 -4.03 -6.02 7.24
N GLN A 19 -4.45 -5.52 8.41
CA GLN A 19 -5.73 -5.92 9.02
C GLN A 19 -6.95 -5.49 8.18
N VAL A 20 -6.87 -4.34 7.51
CA VAL A 20 -7.96 -3.80 6.69
C VAL A 20 -8.09 -4.61 5.39
N VAL A 21 -6.97 -4.96 4.77
CA VAL A 21 -6.92 -5.87 3.61
C VAL A 21 -7.59 -7.19 3.97
N ASP A 22 -7.14 -7.84 5.04
CA ASP A 22 -7.71 -9.12 5.46
C ASP A 22 -9.22 -9.03 5.72
N LEU A 23 -9.70 -7.93 6.30
CA LEU A 23 -11.11 -7.72 6.61
C LEU A 23 -11.97 -7.55 5.35
N LEU A 24 -11.45 -6.87 4.33
CA LEU A 24 -12.12 -6.64 3.05
C LEU A 24 -12.13 -7.91 2.20
N GLU A 25 -11.03 -8.65 2.18
CA GLU A 25 -10.95 -9.93 1.47
C GLU A 25 -11.92 -10.96 2.05
N ARG A 26 -12.02 -11.07 3.39
CA ARG A 26 -13.03 -11.91 4.05
C ARG A 26 -14.47 -11.53 3.72
N ARG A 27 -14.73 -10.29 3.31
CA ARG A 27 -16.05 -9.81 2.86
C ARG A 27 -16.29 -10.00 1.35
N GLY A 28 -15.36 -10.66 0.65
CA GLY A 28 -15.47 -10.89 -0.79
C GLY A 28 -15.17 -9.65 -1.63
N HIS A 29 -14.29 -8.76 -1.15
CA HIS A 29 -13.69 -7.70 -1.95
C HIS A 29 -12.25 -8.05 -2.33
N ARG A 30 -11.70 -7.37 -3.34
CA ARG A 30 -10.25 -7.41 -3.61
C ARG A 30 -9.60 -6.20 -2.96
N ALA A 31 -8.49 -6.39 -2.25
CA ALA A 31 -7.76 -5.32 -1.61
C ALA A 31 -6.26 -5.47 -1.85
N HIS A 32 -5.59 -4.38 -2.21
CA HIS A 32 -4.15 -4.35 -2.43
C HIS A 32 -3.55 -3.17 -1.67
N ALA A 33 -2.47 -3.42 -0.92
CA ALA A 33 -1.68 -2.39 -0.27
C ALA A 33 -0.26 -2.43 -0.85
N ILE A 34 0.25 -1.27 -1.27
CA ILE A 34 1.56 -1.14 -1.90
C ILE A 34 2.51 -0.32 -1.02
N ASP A 35 3.81 -0.59 -1.15
CA ASP A 35 4.85 0.29 -0.66
C ASP A 35 5.16 1.32 -1.75
N LEU A 36 5.29 2.59 -1.40
CA LEU A 36 5.75 3.62 -2.33
C LEU A 36 7.28 3.53 -2.50
N PRO A 37 7.86 4.06 -3.60
CA PRO A 37 9.31 4.09 -3.79
C PRO A 37 10.07 4.64 -2.57
N GLY A 38 11.12 3.93 -2.17
CA GLY A 38 11.95 4.25 -1.01
C GLY A 38 11.29 3.96 0.35
N HIS A 39 10.16 3.23 0.38
CA HIS A 39 9.47 2.84 1.60
C HIS A 39 9.29 1.32 1.68
N GLY A 40 9.19 0.81 2.91
CA GLY A 40 8.92 -0.62 3.16
C GLY A 40 9.92 -1.53 2.46
N ASN A 41 9.41 -2.44 1.64
CA ASN A 41 10.22 -3.39 0.87
C ASN A 41 10.43 -2.97 -0.59
N ASP A 42 9.94 -1.79 -0.99
CA ASP A 42 10.14 -1.27 -2.33
C ASP A 42 11.53 -0.62 -2.45
N THR A 43 12.39 -1.24 -3.24
CA THR A 43 13.78 -0.80 -3.47
C THR A 43 13.90 0.24 -4.58
N THR A 44 12.79 0.65 -5.20
CA THR A 44 12.77 1.74 -6.18
C THR A 44 13.22 3.03 -5.47
N PRO A 45 14.23 3.74 -5.99
CA PRO A 45 14.67 5.00 -5.40
C PRO A 45 13.53 6.01 -5.31
N ARG A 46 13.52 6.81 -4.25
CA ARG A 46 12.63 7.97 -4.18
C ARG A 46 13.09 8.98 -5.23
N HIS A 47 12.30 9.16 -6.28
CA HIS A 47 12.53 10.22 -7.25
C HIS A 47 12.36 11.57 -6.55
N THR A 48 13.27 12.50 -6.80
CA THR A 48 13.06 13.88 -6.37
C THR A 48 12.23 14.61 -7.43
N ALA A 49 11.46 15.63 -7.04
CA ALA A 49 10.61 16.38 -7.97
C ALA A 49 11.40 17.23 -9.00
N ASN A 50 12.72 17.00 -9.08
CA ASN A 50 13.67 17.80 -9.83
C ASN A 50 14.54 16.94 -10.76
N ASP A 51 14.07 15.73 -11.10
CA ASP A 51 14.67 14.90 -12.14
C ASP A 51 13.76 14.89 -13.39
#